data_AF-A0A522VP39-F1
#
_entry.id   AF-A0A522VP39-F1
#
_cell.length_a   1.000
_cell.length_b   1.000
_cell.length_c   1.000
_cell.angle_alpha   90.00
_cell.angle_beta   90.00
_cell.angle_gamma   90.00
#
_symmetry.space_group_name_H-M   'P 1'
#
loop_
_entity.id
_entity.type
_entity.pdbx_description
1 polymer ?
#
loop_
_entity_poly.entity_id
_entity_poly.type
_entity_poly.pdbx_seq_one_letter_code
_entity_poly.pdbx_strand_id
1 'polypeptide(L)'
;MLWQNIRQIYPNSWLLMEALDAHTEGDQRILNQLSVIDMFDDSASALNSYRSLHKQAPQREFYVLHTSREQPDIRERHWVGARIDLVKLSIEGAP
;
A
#
# COMPACT_ATOMS: atom_id res chain seq x y z
N MET A 1 3.71 12.34 2.95
CA MET A 1 4.46 12.55 1.70
C MET A 1 3.61 12.14 0.51
N LEU A 2 3.75 12.84 -0.62
CA LEU A 2 3.17 12.41 -1.90
C LEU A 2 3.92 11.19 -2.44
N TRP A 3 3.25 10.31 -3.16
CA TRP A 3 3.85 9.12 -3.77
C TRP A 3 5.08 9.45 -4.65
N GLN A 4 5.01 10.50 -5.47
CA GLN A 4 6.12 10.87 -6.34
C GLN A 4 7.39 11.25 -5.57
N ASN A 5 7.25 11.92 -4.42
CA ASN A 5 8.40 12.26 -3.58
C ASN A 5 9.00 11.00 -2.95
N ILE A 6 8.15 10.05 -2.54
CA ILE A 6 8.61 8.76 -1.97
C ILE A 6 9.45 8.00 -2.99
N ARG A 7 9.02 7.93 -4.26
CA ARG A 7 9.78 7.26 -5.32
C ARG A 7 11.17 7.86 -5.55
N GLN A 8 11.31 9.18 -5.38
CA GLN A 8 12.60 9.86 -5.52
C GLN A 8 13.54 9.55 -4.34
N ILE A 9 13.01 9.42 -3.14
CA ILE A 9 13.80 9.13 -1.93
C ILE A 9 14.16 7.64 -1.83
N TYR A 10 13.26 6.76 -2.27
CA TYR A 10 13.38 5.30 -2.14
C TYR A 10 13.27 4.61 -3.52
N PRO A 11 14.22 4.80 -4.44
CA PRO A 11 14.13 4.22 -5.78
C PRO A 11 14.29 2.69 -5.76
N ASN A 12 13.44 1.98 -6.52
CA ASN A 12 13.47 0.51 -6.70
C ASN A 12 13.45 -0.29 -5.39
N SER A 13 12.53 0.03 -4.49
CA SER A 13 12.40 -0.63 -3.18
C SER A 13 10.97 -1.07 -2.91
N TRP A 14 10.82 -2.12 -2.11
CA TRP A 14 9.54 -2.47 -1.49
C TRP A 14 9.34 -1.63 -0.23
N LEU A 15 8.21 -0.95 -0.12
CA LEU A 15 7.89 -0.12 1.04
C LEU A 15 6.64 -0.62 1.74
N LEU A 16 6.69 -0.68 3.07
CA LEU A 16 5.51 -0.68 3.93
C LEU A 16 5.18 0.76 4.28
N MET A 17 3.96 1.19 3.99
CA MET A 17 3.51 2.55 4.20
C MET A 17 2.16 2.58 4.87
N GLU A 18 1.87 3.69 5.55
CA GLU A 18 0.55 4.03 6.04
C GLU A 18 -0.04 5.15 5.20
N ALA A 19 -1.31 5.03 4.84
CA ALA A 19 -2.10 6.15 4.34
C ALA A 19 -2.58 7.00 5.52
N LEU A 20 -2.04 8.21 5.62
CA LEU A 20 -2.45 9.22 6.61
C LEU A 20 -3.66 10.01 6.13
N ASP A 21 -3.79 10.19 4.81
CA ASP A 21 -4.95 10.77 4.15
C ASP A 21 -5.18 10.06 2.82
N ALA A 22 -6.41 9.59 2.62
CA ALA A 22 -6.85 8.93 1.39
C ALA A 22 -8.35 9.08 1.23
N HIS A 23 -8.78 9.15 -0.02
CA HIS A 23 -10.20 9.19 -0.38
C HIS A 23 -10.47 8.24 -1.54
N THR A 24 -11.75 7.94 -1.76
CA THR A 24 -12.17 7.07 -2.86
C THR A 24 -12.86 7.91 -3.92
N GLU A 25 -12.42 7.77 -5.16
CA GLU A 25 -13.09 8.31 -6.35
C GLU A 25 -13.56 7.13 -7.21
N GLY A 26 -14.87 6.87 -7.25
CA GLY A 26 -15.41 5.68 -7.92
C GLY A 26 -15.00 4.40 -7.21
N ASP A 27 -14.25 3.53 -7.89
CA ASP A 27 -13.66 2.31 -7.33
C ASP A 27 -12.17 2.47 -6.99
N GLN A 28 -11.59 3.66 -7.22
CA GLN A 28 -10.18 3.91 -7.02
C GLN A 28 -9.91 4.59 -5.67
N ARG A 29 -8.93 4.06 -4.93
CA ARG A 29 -8.42 4.67 -3.69
C ARG A 29 -7.27 5.60 -4.02
N ILE A 30 -7.46 6.89 -3.78
CA ILE A 30 -6.48 7.95 -4.03
C ILE A 30 -5.69 8.22 -2.73
N LEU A 31 -4.37 8.03 -2.80
CA LEU A 31 -3.45 8.22 -1.68
C LEU A 31 -2.90 9.65 -1.66
N ASN A 32 -3.55 10.53 -0.89
CA ASN A 32 -3.17 11.94 -0.77
C ASN A 32 -1.91 12.12 0.08
N GLN A 33 -1.82 11.40 1.20
CA GLN A 33 -0.69 11.51 2.12
C GLN A 33 -0.27 10.15 2.66
N LEU A 34 1.01 9.83 2.46
CA LEU A 34 1.63 8.59 2.92
C LEU A 34 2.72 8.84 3.95
N SER A 35 2.90 7.88 4.86
CA SER A 35 4.09 7.75 5.71
C SER A 35 4.82 6.46 5.39
N VAL A 36 6.13 6.52 5.19
CA VAL A 36 6.95 5.31 5.02
C VAL A 36 7.26 4.76 6.41
N ILE A 37 6.87 3.51 6.64
CA ILE A 37 7.13 2.81 7.90
C ILE A 37 8.46 2.07 7.81
N ASP A 38 8.66 1.33 6.71
CA ASP A 38 9.84 0.49 6.55
C ASP A 38 10.11 0.18 5.06
N MET A 39 11.34 -0.27 4.78
CA MET A 39 11.85 -0.58 3.44
C MET A 39 12.42 -1.99 3.41
N PHE A 40 12.18 -2.70 2.31
CA PHE A 40 12.58 -4.08 2.11
C PHE A 40 13.18 -4.29 0.72
N ASP A 41 14.07 -5.28 0.62
CA ASP A 41 14.63 -5.74 -0.65
C ASP A 41 13.64 -6.62 -1.43
N ASP A 42 12.72 -7.28 -0.74
CA ASP A 42 11.78 -8.24 -1.34
C ASP A 42 10.34 -8.09 -0.82
N SER A 43 9.39 -8.53 -1.65
CA SER A 43 7.96 -8.45 -1.37
C SER A 43 7.51 -9.34 -0.20
N ALA A 44 8.16 -10.48 0.02
CA ALA A 44 7.73 -11.44 1.04
C ALA A 44 8.01 -10.89 2.44
N SER A 45 9.19 -10.30 2.64
CA SER A 45 9.56 -9.60 3.87
C SER A 45 8.60 -8.44 4.15
N ALA A 46 8.31 -7.60 3.15
CA ALA A 46 7.38 -6.49 3.28
C ALA A 46 5.96 -6.94 3.67
N LEU A 47 5.45 -7.99 3.01
CA LEU A 47 4.13 -8.56 3.30
C LEU A 47 4.06 -9.22 4.68
N ASN A 48 5.15 -9.81 5.17
CA ASN A 48 5.19 -10.38 6.51
C ASN A 48 5.12 -9.29 7.60
N SER A 49 5.86 -8.20 7.42
CA SER A 49 5.79 -7.02 8.30
C SER A 49 4.41 -6.37 8.26
N TYR A 50 3.82 -6.21 7.08
CA TYR A 50 2.44 -5.74 6.91
C TYR A 50 1.45 -6.56 7.75
N ARG A 51 1.48 -7.89 7.63
CA ARG A 51 0.54 -8.78 8.37
C ARG A 51 0.69 -8.64 9.87
N SER A 52 1.91 -8.49 10.35
CA SER A 52 2.19 -8.31 11.79
C SER A 52 1.66 -6.98 12.29
N LEU A 53 1.85 -5.90 11.54
CA LEU A 53 1.42 -4.57 11.92
C LEU A 53 -0.11 -4.41 11.81
N HIS A 54 -0.72 -4.94 10.75
CA HIS A 54 -2.17 -4.90 10.57
C HIS A 54 -2.91 -5.64 11.70
N LYS A 55 -2.40 -6.79 12.14
CA LYS A 55 -2.94 -7.49 13.33
C LYS A 55 -2.92 -6.63 14.60
N GLN A 56 -1.92 -5.78 14.76
CA GLN A 56 -1.77 -4.91 15.93
C GLN A 56 -2.63 -3.64 15.83
N ALA A 57 -2.87 -3.17 14.61
CA ALA A 57 -3.62 -1.94 14.37
C ALA A 57 -4.53 -2.06 13.13
N PRO A 58 -5.59 -2.88 13.19
CA PRO A 58 -6.45 -3.17 12.03
C PRO A 58 -7.23 -1.94 11.55
N GLN A 59 -7.43 -0.94 12.40
CA GLN A 59 -8.07 0.33 12.05
C GLN A 59 -7.19 1.26 11.21
N ARG A 60 -5.88 0.99 11.10
CA ARG A 60 -4.94 1.81 10.31
C ARG A 60 -4.84 1.26 8.90
N GLU A 61 -4.69 2.15 7.94
CA GLU A 61 -4.67 1.82 6.52
C GLU A 61 -3.23 1.67 6.03
N PHE A 62 -2.80 0.42 5.83
CA PHE A 62 -1.44 0.10 5.43
C PHE A 62 -1.38 -0.42 3.99
N TYR A 63 -0.24 -0.16 3.32
CA TYR A 63 0.03 -0.60 1.95
C TYR A 63 1.44 -1.15 1.82
N VAL A 64 1.59 -2.19 0.99
CA VAL A 64 2.89 -2.66 0.50
C VAL A 64 2.98 -2.35 -1.00
N LEU A 65 3.89 -1.45 -1.37
CA LEU A 65 4.04 -0.99 -2.76
C LEU A 65 5.52 -0.96 -3.15
N HIS A 66 5.79 -1.24 -4.42
CA HIS A 66 7.12 -1.09 -5.00
C HIS A 66 7.25 0.25 -5.72
N THR A 67 8.35 0.97 -5.50
CA THR A 67 8.54 2.35 -6.00
C THR A 67 8.88 2.46 -7.49
N SER A 68 9.11 1.33 -8.18
CA SER A 68 9.20 1.34 -9.64
C SER A 68 7.89 1.76 -10.31
N ARG A 69 6.74 1.60 -9.62
CA ARG A 69 5.43 1.96 -10.17
C ARG A 69 5.24 3.47 -10.21
N GLU A 70 4.90 3.98 -11.39
CA GLU A 70 4.68 5.42 -11.57
C GLU A 70 3.54 5.94 -10.71
N GLN A 71 2.45 5.17 -10.63
CA GLN A 71 1.27 5.49 -9.83
C GLN A 71 0.81 4.24 -9.07
N PRO A 72 0.29 4.39 -7.84
CA PRO A 72 -0.34 3.30 -7.12
C PRO A 72 -1.75 3.07 -7.70
N ASP A 73 -1.98 1.91 -8.31
CA ASP A 73 -3.32 1.46 -8.73
C ASP A 73 -3.93 0.62 -7.61
N ILE A 74 -4.77 1.26 -6.78
CA ILE A 74 -5.49 0.63 -5.68
C ILE A 74 -6.97 0.73 -5.96
N ARG A 75 -7.64 -0.42 -6.07
CA ARG A 75 -9.08 -0.50 -6.33
C ARG A 75 -9.80 -1.15 -5.17
N GLU A 76 -10.82 -0.48 -4.66
CA GLU A 76 -11.68 -0.99 -3.60
C GLU A 76 -12.67 -2.02 -4.17
N ARG A 77 -12.36 -3.31 -4.02
CA ARG A 77 -13.32 -4.37 -4.32
C ARG A 77 -14.26 -4.57 -3.12
N HIS A 78 -15.43 -3.93 -3.16
CA HIS A 78 -16.52 -4.22 -2.25
C HIS A 78 -17.11 -5.62 -2.55
N TRP A 79 -16.77 -6.63 -1.74
CA TRP A 79 -17.53 -7.89 -1.75
C TRP A 79 -18.64 -7.83 -0.71
N VAL A 80 -19.86 -8.11 -1.12
CA VAL A 80 -21.01 -8.21 -0.22
C VAL A 80 -20.77 -9.35 0.77
N GLY A 81 -20.58 -9.02 2.05
CA GLY A 81 -20.56 -10.00 3.15
C GLY A 81 -19.24 -10.20 3.90
N ALA A 82 -18.14 -9.56 3.50
CA ALA A 82 -16.90 -9.55 4.28
C ALA A 82 -16.44 -8.11 4.50
N ARG A 83 -16.12 -7.74 5.74
CA ARG A 83 -15.28 -6.56 6.04
C ARG A 83 -13.90 -6.89 5.46
N ILE A 84 -13.68 -6.53 4.20
CA ILE A 84 -12.40 -6.73 3.54
C ILE A 84 -11.49 -5.60 4.02
N ASP A 85 -10.64 -5.91 4.99
CA ASP A 85 -9.34 -5.25 5.10
C ASP A 85 -8.71 -5.32 3.70
N LEU A 86 -8.45 -4.15 3.10
CA LEU A 86 -7.96 -4.01 1.71
C LEU A 86 -6.56 -4.63 1.55
N VAL A 87 -6.48 -5.96 1.54
CA VAL A 87 -5.35 -6.73 1.02
C VAL A 87 -5.78 -7.26 -0.32
N LYS A 88 -5.56 -6.46 -1.38
CA LYS A 88 -5.18 -6.92 -2.74
C LYS A 88 -5.53 -5.85 -3.77
N LEU A 89 -4.50 -5.16 -4.23
CA LEU A 89 -4.10 -5.05 -5.63
C LEU A 89 -2.77 -4.30 -5.54
N SER A 90 -1.65 -5.00 -5.61
CA SER A 90 -0.93 -5.02 -6.87
C SER A 90 0.19 -6.09 -6.80
N ILE A 91 -0.23 -7.35 -6.94
CA ILE A 91 0.65 -8.52 -7.24
C ILE A 91 0.27 -9.14 -8.59
N GLU A 92 -0.39 -8.37 -9.46
CA GLU A 92 -0.50 -8.73 -10.89
C GLU A 92 0.43 -7.78 -11.64
N GLY A 93 1.60 -8.28 -12.05
CA GLY A 93 2.56 -7.54 -12.88
C GLY A 93 3.99 -7.42 -12.35
N ALA A 94 4.51 -8.42 -11.64
CA ALA A 94 5.97 -8.65 -11.67
C ALA A 94 6.24 -9.69 -12.77
N PRO A 95 7.18 -9.47 -13.70
CA PRO A 95 7.78 -10.60 -14.41
C PRO A 95 8.47 -11.55 -13.42
#